data_AF-A0AAW1PTQ1-F1
#
_entry.id   AF-A0AAW1PTQ1-F1
#
_cell.length_a   1.000
_cell.length_b   1.000
_cell.length_c   1.000
_cell.angle_alpha   90.00
_cell.angle_beta   90.00
_cell.angle_gamma   90.00
#
_symmetry.space_group_name_H-M   'P 1'
#
loop_
_entity.id
_entity.type
_entity.pdbx_description
1 polymer ?
#
loop_
_entity_poly.entity_id
_entity_poly.type
_entity_poly.pdbx_seq_one_letter_code
_entity_poly.pdbx_strand_id
1 'polypeptide(L)'
;MQVHSSTSYHAEWSEQSSDTLYMKRTLRAGTVVEHPGSVIVLGDVKRGAQIIAGGDVMVWGRLLGEAHAGCTGDRSASIQALEMLPSQLRIADIAAYSTQPLKTAGIPEVAAVDNDTLEIHLEPVDLGGRIAEQAYRPGSPSEPAAASAAWFTGAYILLVGLALIAAPTTMFGLLFDASAVTPGWIRVGGTLAALFGFYYLGAAIGDRQGQGLRGFYAATVAGRLFLAAAFAAFVALGQVSSMLLVLAGVNALGALNMLMALRRKGRPRV
;
A
#
# COMPACT_ATOMS: atom_id res chain seq x y z
N MET A 1 26.49 -48.78 -23.10
CA MET A 1 25.88 -48.58 -21.77
C MET A 1 26.48 -47.28 -21.20
N GLN A 2 25.85 -46.13 -21.49
CA GLN A 2 26.34 -44.83 -21.01
C GLN A 2 25.70 -44.53 -19.66
N VAL A 3 26.55 -44.38 -18.64
CA VAL A 3 26.19 -44.02 -17.27
C VAL A 3 25.92 -42.51 -17.22
N HIS A 4 24.73 -42.11 -16.77
CA HIS A 4 24.39 -40.73 -16.49
C HIS A 4 25.26 -40.20 -15.34
N SER A 5 25.98 -39.10 -15.57
CA SER A 5 26.71 -38.38 -14.52
C SER A 5 25.75 -37.48 -13.74
N SER A 6 25.31 -37.91 -12.57
CA SER A 6 24.70 -37.05 -11.55
C SER A 6 25.74 -36.06 -11.04
N THR A 7 25.53 -34.76 -11.26
CA THR A 7 26.37 -33.71 -10.67
C THR A 7 25.77 -33.34 -9.32
N SER A 8 26.31 -33.90 -8.23
CA SER A 8 26.06 -33.42 -6.87
C SER A 8 27.02 -32.28 -6.55
N TYR A 9 26.49 -31.15 -6.06
CA TYR A 9 27.30 -30.06 -5.52
C TYR A 9 27.25 -30.19 -3.99
N HIS A 10 28.32 -30.71 -3.37
CA HIS A 10 28.49 -30.72 -1.92
C HIS A 10 29.42 -29.57 -1.54
N ALA A 11 28.93 -28.63 -0.72
CA ALA A 11 29.76 -27.64 -0.05
C ALA A 11 29.95 -28.05 1.42
N GLU A 12 31.17 -27.92 1.94
CA GLU A 12 31.49 -28.21 3.35
C GLU A 12 30.76 -27.24 4.29
N TRP A 13 30.17 -27.78 5.36
CA TRP A 13 29.41 -27.04 6.36
C TRP A 13 30.36 -26.36 7.36
N SER A 14 30.33 -25.02 7.43
CA SER A 14 31.02 -24.24 8.47
C SER A 14 30.04 -23.29 9.16
N GLU A 15 30.18 -23.11 10.48
CA GLU A 15 29.33 -22.26 11.36
C GLU A 15 29.54 -20.73 11.16
N GLN A 16 30.11 -20.30 10.03
CA GLN A 16 30.16 -18.89 9.63
C GLN A 16 29.01 -18.60 8.67
N SER A 17 28.36 -17.44 8.81
CA SER A 17 27.24 -17.02 7.96
C SER A 17 27.60 -17.18 6.48
N SER A 18 27.19 -18.29 5.89
CA SER A 18 27.52 -18.64 4.53
C SER A 18 26.69 -17.77 3.58
N ASP A 19 27.37 -17.13 2.63
CA ASP A 19 26.76 -16.24 1.63
C ASP A 19 25.60 -16.93 0.90
N THR A 20 24.49 -16.22 0.69
CA THR A 20 23.32 -16.73 -0.02
C THR A 20 23.66 -17.22 -1.43
N LEU A 21 23.27 -18.46 -1.77
CA LEU A 21 23.40 -18.99 -3.12
C LEU A 21 22.29 -18.44 -4.03
N TYR A 22 22.67 -17.63 -5.01
CA TYR A 22 21.74 -17.06 -5.97
C TYR A 22 21.84 -17.71 -7.35
N MET A 23 20.75 -18.33 -7.81
CA MET A 23 20.70 -19.11 -9.05
C MET A 23 19.71 -18.52 -10.04
N LYS A 24 20.19 -18.05 -11.20
CA LYS A 24 19.34 -17.52 -12.29
C LYS A 24 18.94 -18.58 -13.30
N ARG A 25 18.32 -19.67 -12.85
CA ARG A 25 17.88 -20.78 -13.72
C ARG A 25 16.76 -21.59 -13.08
N THR A 26 15.96 -22.23 -13.92
CA THR A 26 15.02 -23.29 -13.50
C THR A 26 15.78 -24.56 -13.11
N LEU A 27 15.47 -25.14 -11.95
CA LEU A 27 15.97 -26.45 -11.52
C LEU A 27 15.10 -27.55 -12.13
N ARG A 28 15.71 -28.50 -12.83
CA ARG A 28 15.02 -29.60 -13.53
C ARG A 28 15.13 -30.90 -12.76
N ALA A 29 14.29 -31.88 -13.10
CA ALA A 29 14.31 -33.21 -12.51
C ALA A 29 15.74 -33.79 -12.47
N GLY A 30 16.13 -34.36 -11.34
CA GLY A 30 17.47 -34.89 -11.07
C GLY A 30 18.47 -33.85 -10.54
N THR A 31 18.09 -32.56 -10.46
CA THR A 31 18.96 -31.53 -9.88
C THR A 31 18.82 -31.52 -8.36
N VAL A 32 19.95 -31.63 -7.65
CA VAL A 32 20.02 -31.42 -6.20
C VAL A 32 20.92 -30.21 -5.95
N VAL A 33 20.40 -29.24 -5.21
CA VAL A 33 21.13 -28.05 -4.77
C VAL A 33 21.25 -28.13 -3.26
N GLU A 34 22.47 -28.25 -2.76
CA GLU A 34 22.78 -28.26 -1.32
C GLU A 34 23.65 -27.05 -0.99
N HIS A 35 23.29 -26.29 0.04
CA HIS A 35 23.99 -25.06 0.39
C HIS A 35 23.88 -24.74 1.89
N PRO A 36 24.97 -24.34 2.56
CA PRO A 36 24.96 -24.05 4.00
C PRO A 36 24.13 -22.82 4.42
N GLY A 37 23.95 -21.88 3.51
CA GLY A 37 23.16 -20.66 3.74
C GLY A 37 21.81 -20.71 3.05
N SER A 38 21.19 -19.55 2.89
CA SER A 38 19.95 -19.43 2.13
C SER A 38 20.16 -19.69 0.63
N VAL A 39 19.12 -20.17 -0.06
CA VAL A 39 19.12 -20.42 -1.51
C VAL A 39 18.02 -19.59 -2.17
N ILE A 40 18.38 -18.81 -3.18
CA ILE A 40 17.44 -18.04 -4.00
C ILE A 40 17.48 -18.55 -5.44
N VAL A 41 16.34 -18.98 -5.95
CA VAL A 41 16.16 -19.42 -7.34
C VAL A 41 15.32 -18.41 -8.09
N LEU A 42 15.90 -17.75 -9.10
CA LEU A 42 15.16 -16.98 -10.09
C LEU A 42 14.74 -17.90 -11.25
N GLY A 43 13.62 -18.59 -11.05
CA GLY A 43 13.08 -19.60 -11.95
C GLY A 43 12.20 -20.60 -11.21
N ASP A 44 11.78 -21.64 -11.94
CA ASP A 44 10.96 -22.71 -11.35
C ASP A 44 11.83 -23.80 -10.72
N VAL A 45 11.26 -24.53 -9.77
CA VAL A 45 11.80 -25.79 -9.27
C VAL A 45 10.86 -26.89 -9.73
N LYS A 46 11.28 -27.68 -10.73
CA LYS A 46 10.42 -28.73 -11.31
C LYS A 46 10.36 -29.97 -10.41
N ARG A 47 9.32 -30.80 -10.61
CA ARG A 47 9.22 -32.11 -9.94
C ARG A 47 10.49 -32.92 -10.14
N GLY A 48 10.98 -33.55 -9.07
CA GLY A 48 12.24 -34.31 -9.05
C GLY A 48 13.50 -33.44 -8.94
N ALA A 49 13.38 -32.12 -8.82
CA ALA A 49 14.46 -31.25 -8.34
C ALA A 49 14.33 -31.06 -6.83
N GLN A 50 15.46 -30.89 -6.14
CA GLN A 50 15.53 -30.74 -4.70
C GLN A 50 16.45 -29.57 -4.32
N ILE A 51 16.00 -28.74 -3.37
CA ILE A 51 16.81 -27.71 -2.71
C ILE A 51 16.96 -28.09 -1.25
N ILE A 52 18.19 -28.06 -0.74
CA ILE A 52 18.55 -28.26 0.67
C ILE A 52 19.38 -27.05 1.09
N ALA A 53 18.82 -26.24 1.99
CA ALA A 53 19.42 -25.01 2.47
C ALA A 53 19.55 -25.05 4.00
N GLY A 54 20.70 -24.61 4.52
CA GLY A 54 20.86 -24.38 5.96
C GLY A 54 20.11 -23.15 6.45
N GLY A 55 19.81 -22.20 5.55
CA GLY A 55 18.95 -21.04 5.82
C GLY A 55 17.60 -21.13 5.09
N ASP A 56 17.09 -19.99 4.65
CA ASP A 56 15.83 -19.87 3.90
C ASP A 56 15.92 -20.42 2.47
N VAL A 57 14.78 -20.79 1.90
CA VAL A 57 14.63 -21.07 0.46
C VAL A 57 13.64 -20.09 -0.17
N MET A 58 14.08 -19.34 -1.18
CA MET A 58 13.24 -18.44 -1.97
C MET A 58 13.19 -18.89 -3.42
N VAL A 59 12.00 -19.19 -3.93
CA VAL A 59 11.76 -19.55 -5.32
C VAL A 59 10.95 -18.43 -5.97
N TRP A 60 11.61 -17.60 -6.76
CA TRP A 60 10.95 -16.58 -7.56
C TRP A 60 10.35 -17.20 -8.83
N GLY A 61 9.38 -18.11 -8.63
CA GLY A 61 8.74 -18.95 -9.64
C GLY A 61 7.84 -20.01 -8.99
N ARG A 62 7.58 -21.10 -9.71
CA ARG A 62 6.76 -22.23 -9.25
C ARG A 62 7.62 -23.26 -8.51
N LEU A 63 7.27 -23.58 -7.27
CA LEU A 63 7.88 -24.68 -6.53
C LEU A 63 7.07 -25.97 -6.72
N LEU A 64 7.48 -26.82 -7.67
CA LEU A 64 6.86 -28.12 -7.96
C LEU A 64 7.64 -29.32 -7.38
N GLY A 65 8.93 -29.12 -7.09
CA GLY A 65 9.83 -30.13 -6.54
C GLY A 65 9.86 -30.13 -5.02
N GLU A 66 11.01 -30.45 -4.46
CA GLU A 66 11.24 -30.51 -3.01
C GLU A 66 12.07 -29.32 -2.54
N ALA A 67 11.73 -28.81 -1.36
CA ALA A 67 12.52 -27.79 -0.69
C ALA A 67 12.68 -28.14 0.79
N HIS A 68 13.91 -28.12 1.27
CA HIS A 68 14.31 -28.28 2.67
C HIS A 68 15.05 -27.03 3.11
N ALA A 69 14.42 -26.22 3.96
CA ALA A 69 15.04 -25.05 4.60
C ALA A 69 15.47 -25.37 6.03
N GLY A 70 16.42 -24.61 6.58
CA GLY A 70 16.88 -24.80 7.95
C GLY A 70 17.42 -26.20 8.21
N CYS A 71 18.06 -26.85 7.23
CA CYS A 71 18.41 -28.28 7.31
C CYS A 71 19.40 -28.63 8.44
N THR A 72 20.06 -27.61 9.00
CA THR A 72 20.92 -27.67 10.19
C THR A 72 20.16 -27.66 11.51
N GLY A 73 18.82 -27.64 11.48
CA GLY A 73 17.95 -27.64 12.66
C GLY A 73 17.26 -26.31 12.94
N ASP A 74 17.38 -25.32 12.05
CA ASP A 74 16.74 -24.02 12.21
C ASP A 74 15.25 -24.07 11.83
N ARG A 75 14.39 -24.14 12.84
CA ARG A 75 12.93 -24.10 12.68
C ARG A 75 12.39 -22.70 12.35
N SER A 76 13.20 -21.66 12.49
CA SER A 76 12.80 -20.29 12.12
C SER A 76 12.96 -19.99 10.63
N ALA A 77 13.62 -20.89 9.90
CA ALA A 77 13.78 -20.79 8.45
C ALA A 77 12.42 -20.92 7.73
N SER A 78 12.36 -20.33 6.54
CA SER A 78 11.14 -20.26 5.73
C SER A 78 11.38 -20.75 4.30
N ILE A 79 10.31 -21.23 3.67
CA ILE A 79 10.29 -21.55 2.24
C ILE A 79 9.26 -20.65 1.57
N GLN A 80 9.67 -19.88 0.58
CA GLN A 80 8.85 -18.87 -0.07
C GLN A 80 8.79 -19.12 -1.58
N ALA A 81 7.60 -19.06 -2.17
CA ALA A 81 7.45 -19.18 -3.62
C ALA A 81 6.32 -18.30 -4.18
N LEU A 82 6.36 -18.00 -5.47
CA LEU A 82 5.24 -17.32 -6.15
C LEU A 82 4.03 -18.25 -6.33
N GLU A 83 4.27 -19.56 -6.36
CA GLU A 83 3.24 -20.61 -6.40
C GLU A 83 3.78 -21.86 -5.68
N MET A 84 3.15 -22.26 -4.57
CA MET A 84 3.53 -23.46 -3.81
C MET A 84 2.74 -24.68 -4.27
N LEU A 85 3.37 -25.53 -5.09
CA LEU A 85 2.88 -26.88 -5.44
C LEU A 85 3.93 -27.98 -5.17
N PRO A 86 4.61 -27.95 -4.01
CA PRO A 86 5.76 -28.80 -3.76
C PRO A 86 5.36 -30.29 -3.70
N SER A 87 6.24 -31.17 -4.17
CA SER A 87 6.12 -32.60 -3.85
C SER A 87 6.38 -32.84 -2.36
N GLN A 88 7.26 -32.04 -1.74
CA GLN A 88 7.53 -32.05 -0.31
C GLN A 88 8.09 -30.70 0.14
N LEU A 89 7.68 -30.25 1.32
CA LEU A 89 8.34 -29.19 2.08
C LEU A 89 8.97 -29.80 3.32
N ARG A 90 10.12 -29.27 3.71
CA ARG A 90 10.74 -29.58 4.99
C ARG A 90 11.37 -28.34 5.59
N ILE A 91 11.15 -28.09 6.86
CA ILE A 91 11.81 -27.03 7.62
C ILE A 91 12.39 -27.68 8.86
N ALA A 92 13.71 -27.63 9.03
CA ALA A 92 14.43 -28.40 10.02
C ALA A 92 14.05 -29.90 9.97
N ASP A 93 13.48 -30.42 11.06
CA ASP A 93 13.05 -31.81 11.22
C ASP A 93 11.57 -32.05 10.87
N ILE A 94 10.81 -31.01 10.52
CA ILE A 94 9.38 -31.08 10.24
C ILE A 94 9.16 -31.16 8.73
N ALA A 95 8.42 -32.17 8.27
CA ALA A 95 8.10 -32.36 6.86
C ALA A 95 6.60 -32.28 6.61
N ALA A 96 6.20 -31.58 5.55
CA ALA A 96 4.85 -31.53 5.05
C ALA A 96 4.79 -32.02 3.60
N TYR A 97 3.78 -32.82 3.30
CA TYR A 97 3.47 -33.25 1.93
C TYR A 97 2.24 -32.49 1.46
N SER A 98 2.25 -32.03 0.22
CA SER A 98 1.12 -31.30 -0.35
C SER A 98 -0.13 -32.20 -0.37
N THR A 99 -1.14 -31.89 0.43
CA THR A 99 -2.46 -32.56 0.38
C THR A 99 -3.55 -31.74 -0.30
N GLN A 100 -3.28 -30.50 -0.72
CA GLN A 100 -4.06 -29.74 -1.71
C GLN A 100 -3.36 -28.39 -2.01
N PRO A 101 -3.45 -27.86 -3.25
CA PRO A 101 -3.09 -26.47 -3.49
C PRO A 101 -3.95 -25.56 -2.62
N LEU A 102 -3.35 -24.57 -1.97
CA LEU A 102 -4.10 -23.39 -1.57
C LEU A 102 -4.74 -22.81 -2.83
N LYS A 103 -6.06 -22.60 -2.77
CA LYS A 103 -6.94 -22.31 -3.92
C LYS A 103 -6.72 -20.94 -4.56
N THR A 104 -5.58 -20.28 -4.36
CA THR A 104 -5.37 -18.91 -4.77
C THR A 104 -4.15 -18.80 -5.68
N ALA A 105 -4.34 -19.24 -6.93
CA ALA A 105 -3.36 -19.05 -7.99
C ALA A 105 -2.96 -17.56 -8.10
N GLY A 106 -1.66 -17.28 -8.00
CA GLY A 106 -1.08 -15.96 -8.27
C GLY A 106 -0.79 -15.08 -7.05
N ILE A 107 -0.99 -15.56 -5.81
CA ILE A 107 -0.49 -14.88 -4.60
C ILE A 107 0.75 -15.64 -4.11
N PRO A 108 1.90 -14.96 -3.89
CA PRO A 108 3.06 -15.59 -3.27
C PRO A 108 2.75 -16.12 -1.88
N GLU A 109 3.38 -17.23 -1.50
CA GLU A 109 3.10 -17.93 -0.25
C GLU A 109 4.41 -18.18 0.53
N VAL A 110 4.30 -18.16 1.86
CA VAL A 110 5.36 -18.52 2.79
C VAL A 110 4.95 -19.79 3.53
N ALA A 111 5.83 -20.78 3.52
CA ALA A 111 5.82 -21.89 4.46
C ALA A 111 6.73 -21.57 5.65
N ALA A 112 6.18 -21.63 6.86
CA ALA A 112 6.91 -21.49 8.11
C ALA A 112 6.40 -22.51 9.13
N VAL A 113 7.22 -22.84 10.13
CA VAL A 113 6.82 -23.69 11.24
C VAL A 113 6.02 -22.86 12.25
N ASP A 114 4.83 -23.31 12.59
CA ASP A 114 4.09 -22.79 13.75
C ASP A 114 4.69 -23.41 15.03
N ASN A 115 5.09 -22.55 15.97
CA ASN A 115 5.75 -22.98 17.20
C ASN A 115 4.82 -23.72 18.17
N ASP A 116 3.51 -23.51 18.07
CA ASP A 116 2.50 -24.14 18.93
C ASP A 116 2.10 -25.51 18.38
N THR A 117 1.84 -25.61 17.08
CA THR A 117 1.39 -26.88 16.46
C THR A 117 2.53 -27.78 15.98
N LEU A 118 3.74 -27.23 15.78
CA LEU A 118 4.87 -27.92 15.16
C LEU A 118 4.51 -28.49 13.77
N GLU A 119 3.67 -27.77 13.05
CA GLU A 119 3.29 -28.07 11.67
C GLU A 119 3.75 -26.94 10.74
N ILE A 120 3.95 -27.26 9.47
CA ILE A 120 4.23 -26.23 8.46
C ILE A 120 2.91 -25.61 8.02
N HIS A 121 2.74 -24.32 8.29
CA HIS A 121 1.61 -23.54 7.80
C HIS A 121 2.00 -22.75 6.56
N LEU A 122 1.03 -22.63 5.65
CA LEU A 122 1.17 -21.84 4.44
C LEU A 122 0.33 -20.57 4.58
N GLU A 123 0.99 -19.42 4.50
CA GLU A 123 0.36 -18.12 4.56
C GLU A 123 0.63 -17.31 3.30
N PRO A 124 -0.37 -16.60 2.75
CA PRO A 124 -0.13 -15.60 1.71
C PRO A 124 0.89 -14.56 2.20
N VAL A 125 1.85 -14.20 1.36
CA VAL A 125 2.80 -13.12 1.67
C VAL A 125 2.04 -11.80 1.74
N ASP A 126 1.87 -11.24 2.95
CA ASP A 126 1.41 -9.86 3.11
C ASP A 126 2.53 -8.87 2.78
N LEU A 127 2.72 -8.63 1.48
CA LEU A 127 3.66 -7.61 1.01
C LEU A 127 3.27 -6.21 1.50
N GLY A 128 1.97 -5.93 1.68
CA GLY A 128 1.49 -4.62 2.11
C GLY A 128 1.87 -4.32 3.56
N GLY A 129 1.58 -5.26 4.47
CA GLY A 129 1.93 -5.17 5.88
C GLY A 129 3.43 -5.17 6.12
N ARG A 130 4.19 -6.05 5.46
CA ARG A 130 5.65 -6.12 5.63
C ARG A 130 6.38 -4.90 5.07
N ILE A 131 5.93 -4.36 3.93
CA ILE A 131 6.48 -3.10 3.41
C ILE A 131 6.12 -1.94 4.36
N ALA A 132 4.90 -1.89 4.90
CA ALA A 132 4.52 -0.86 5.86
C ALA A 132 5.32 -0.93 7.17
N GLU A 133 5.57 -2.15 7.67
CA GLU A 133 6.37 -2.40 8.89
C GLU A 133 7.86 -2.11 8.67
N GLN A 134 8.41 -2.46 7.50
CA GLN A 134 9.81 -2.20 7.17
C GLN A 134 10.05 -0.75 6.71
N ALA A 135 9.02 -0.07 6.19
CA ALA A 135 9.00 1.38 5.97
C ALA A 135 8.84 2.16 7.28
N TYR A 136 8.25 1.55 8.33
CA TYR A 136 8.24 2.08 9.68
C TYR A 136 9.63 1.92 10.32
N ARG A 137 10.53 2.86 10.03
CA ARG A 137 11.79 3.04 10.77
C ARG A 137 11.50 3.78 12.09
N PRO A 138 11.73 3.18 13.27
CA PRO A 138 11.70 3.92 14.52
C PRO A 138 12.71 5.07 14.46
N GLY A 139 12.23 6.31 14.53
CA GLY A 139 13.06 7.52 14.43
C GLY A 139 13.25 8.11 13.02
N SER A 140 12.60 7.59 11.97
CA SER A 140 12.37 8.40 10.77
C SER A 140 11.42 9.56 11.13
N PRO A 141 11.53 10.76 10.50
CA PRO A 141 10.62 11.86 10.77
C PRO A 141 9.21 11.37 10.45
N SER A 142 8.49 11.07 11.51
CA SER A 142 7.15 10.54 11.48
C SER A 142 6.28 11.54 10.69
N GLU A 143 5.56 11.02 9.70
CA GLU A 143 4.43 11.68 9.01
C GLU A 143 3.52 12.59 9.88
N PRO A 144 3.36 12.43 11.22
CA PRO A 144 2.69 13.42 12.07
C PRO A 144 3.21 14.86 11.98
N ALA A 145 4.46 15.14 11.59
CA ALA A 145 4.90 16.52 11.40
C ALA A 145 4.19 17.18 10.19
N ALA A 146 4.09 16.46 9.06
CA ALA A 146 3.41 16.92 7.86
C ALA A 146 1.88 16.97 8.07
N ALA A 147 1.29 15.95 8.70
CA ALA A 147 -0.15 15.92 9.01
C ALA A 147 -0.56 17.01 10.02
N SER A 148 0.30 17.29 11.03
CA SER A 148 0.06 18.39 11.98
C SER A 148 0.18 19.76 11.32
N ALA A 149 1.14 19.94 10.40
CA ALA A 149 1.28 21.16 9.61
C ALA A 149 0.10 21.37 8.63
N ALA A 150 -0.44 20.29 8.06
CA ALA A 150 -1.58 20.34 7.15
C ALA A 150 -2.87 20.80 7.85
N TRP A 151 -3.11 20.35 9.10
CA TRP A 151 -4.25 20.79 9.90
C TRP A 151 -4.17 22.30 10.19
N PHE A 152 -3.00 22.80 10.61
CA PHE A 152 -2.80 24.23 10.87
C PHE A 152 -2.96 25.07 9.60
N THR A 153 -2.28 24.67 8.52
CA THR A 153 -2.36 25.33 7.21
C THR A 153 -3.80 25.36 6.71
N GLY A 154 -4.52 24.23 6.80
CA GLY A 154 -5.92 24.14 6.39
C GLY A 154 -6.84 25.04 7.20
N ALA A 155 -6.69 25.05 8.53
CA ALA A 155 -7.48 25.92 9.41
C ALA A 155 -7.20 27.40 9.14
N TYR A 156 -5.94 27.79 8.97
CA TYR A 156 -5.55 29.16 8.61
C TYR A 156 -6.18 29.60 7.30
N ILE A 157 -6.02 28.82 6.23
CA ILE A 157 -6.58 29.14 4.91
C ILE A 157 -8.11 29.22 4.96
N LEU A 158 -8.76 28.31 5.70
CA LEU A 158 -10.21 28.33 5.88
C LEU A 158 -10.68 29.61 6.57
N LEU A 159 -10.02 30.00 7.68
CA LEU A 159 -10.35 31.21 8.42
C LEU A 159 -10.16 32.47 7.57
N VAL A 160 -9.05 32.57 6.83
CA VAL A 160 -8.80 33.69 5.90
C VAL A 160 -9.86 33.74 4.80
N GLY A 161 -10.23 32.60 4.22
CA GLY A 161 -11.28 32.51 3.21
C GLY A 161 -12.64 32.96 3.74
N LEU A 162 -13.02 32.50 4.93
CA LEU A 162 -14.26 32.93 5.60
C LEU A 162 -14.26 34.42 5.96
N ALA A 163 -13.11 34.96 6.39
CA ALA A 163 -12.96 36.39 6.68
C ALA A 163 -13.13 37.25 5.41
N LEU A 164 -12.56 36.82 4.28
CA LEU A 164 -12.76 37.47 2.98
C LEU A 164 -14.21 37.41 2.49
N ILE A 165 -14.96 36.37 2.85
CA ILE A 165 -16.40 36.29 2.55
C ILE A 165 -17.19 37.29 3.41
N ALA A 166 -16.91 37.33 4.71
CA ALA A 166 -17.66 38.14 5.68
C ALA A 166 -17.37 39.65 5.54
N ALA A 167 -16.09 40.01 5.41
CA ALA A 167 -15.62 41.41 5.36
C ALA A 167 -14.66 41.63 4.18
N PRO A 168 -15.14 41.53 2.92
CA PRO A 168 -14.30 41.51 1.72
C PRO A 168 -13.41 42.74 1.57
N THR A 169 -13.97 43.94 1.71
CA THR A 169 -13.23 45.19 1.52
C THR A 169 -12.18 45.40 2.61
N THR A 170 -12.54 45.16 3.87
CA THR A 170 -11.63 45.30 5.01
C THR A 170 -10.48 44.31 4.93
N MET A 171 -10.77 43.02 4.69
CA MET A 171 -9.75 41.96 4.69
C MET A 171 -8.85 42.01 3.46
N PHE A 172 -9.41 42.26 2.28
CA PHE A 172 -8.60 42.43 1.07
C PHE A 172 -7.77 43.72 1.11
N GLY A 173 -8.35 44.78 1.69
CA GLY A 173 -7.71 46.09 1.89
C GLY A 173 -6.47 46.09 2.79
N LEU A 174 -6.23 45.03 3.57
CA LEU A 174 -5.03 44.90 4.39
C LEU A 174 -3.75 44.72 3.55
N LEU A 175 -3.88 44.14 2.36
CA LEU A 175 -2.75 43.77 1.50
C LEU A 175 -2.82 44.37 0.10
N PHE A 176 -4.03 44.71 -0.37
CA PHE A 176 -4.28 45.15 -1.74
C PHE A 176 -5.18 46.37 -1.79
N ASP A 177 -5.18 47.08 -2.91
CA ASP A 177 -6.15 48.15 -3.16
C ASP A 177 -7.54 47.56 -3.43
N ALA A 178 -8.43 47.68 -2.44
CA ALA A 178 -9.80 47.17 -2.52
C ALA A 178 -10.69 47.91 -3.51
N SER A 179 -10.28 49.09 -4.00
CA SER A 179 -11.05 49.83 -5.01
C SER A 179 -10.96 49.20 -6.41
N ALA A 180 -9.92 48.40 -6.66
CA ALA A 180 -9.68 47.76 -7.95
C ALA A 180 -10.59 46.55 -8.25
N VAL A 181 -11.22 45.96 -7.23
CA VAL A 181 -12.01 44.73 -7.35
C VAL A 181 -13.33 44.88 -6.60
N THR A 182 -14.45 44.49 -7.23
CA THR A 182 -15.75 44.57 -6.56
C THR A 182 -15.83 43.60 -5.37
N PRO A 183 -16.57 43.94 -4.29
CA PRO A 183 -16.70 43.08 -3.12
C PRO A 183 -17.18 41.66 -3.44
N GLY A 184 -18.05 41.50 -4.44
CA GLY A 184 -18.54 40.19 -4.87
C GLY A 184 -17.44 39.26 -5.38
N TRP A 185 -16.50 39.77 -6.18
CA TRP A 185 -15.37 38.97 -6.67
C TRP A 185 -14.35 38.65 -5.59
N ILE A 186 -14.17 39.52 -4.61
CA ILE A 186 -13.36 39.24 -3.42
C ILE A 186 -13.96 38.06 -2.64
N ARG A 187 -15.29 38.04 -2.46
CA ARG A 187 -15.99 36.92 -1.81
C ARG A 187 -15.82 35.61 -2.57
N VAL A 188 -15.86 35.64 -3.91
CA VAL A 188 -15.57 34.46 -4.75
C VAL A 188 -14.15 33.94 -4.48
N GLY A 189 -13.15 34.82 -4.42
CA GLY A 189 -11.79 34.46 -4.03
C GLY A 189 -11.71 33.86 -2.62
N GLY A 190 -12.41 34.46 -1.66
CA GLY A 190 -12.54 33.94 -0.29
C GLY A 190 -13.15 32.53 -0.23
N THR A 191 -14.17 32.25 -1.05
CA THR A 191 -14.78 30.91 -1.15
C THR A 191 -13.82 29.88 -1.73
N LEU A 192 -13.00 30.25 -2.72
CA LEU A 192 -11.96 29.36 -3.26
C LEU A 192 -10.85 29.09 -2.23
N ALA A 193 -10.43 30.11 -1.46
CA ALA A 193 -9.51 29.90 -0.35
C ALA A 193 -10.11 28.95 0.69
N ALA A 194 -11.35 29.20 1.14
CA ALA A 194 -12.05 28.33 2.08
C ALA A 194 -12.17 26.88 1.57
N LEU A 195 -12.37 26.67 0.26
CA LEU A 195 -12.36 25.34 -0.37
C LEU A 195 -11.03 24.62 -0.17
N PHE A 196 -9.90 25.29 -0.42
CA PHE A 196 -8.58 24.70 -0.16
C PHE A 196 -8.41 24.38 1.33
N GLY A 197 -8.90 25.24 2.22
CA GLY A 197 -8.96 24.98 3.66
C GLY A 197 -9.70 23.68 4.00
N PHE A 198 -10.88 23.45 3.42
CA PHE A 198 -11.63 22.20 3.57
C PHE A 198 -10.82 20.98 3.12
N TYR A 199 -10.11 21.07 2.00
CA TYR A 199 -9.33 19.95 1.46
C TYR A 199 -8.13 19.59 2.34
N TYR A 200 -7.37 20.59 2.79
CA TYR A 200 -6.26 20.39 3.73
C TYR A 200 -6.74 19.80 5.06
N LEU A 201 -7.84 20.33 5.60
CA LEU A 201 -8.39 19.84 6.86
C LEU A 201 -8.92 18.41 6.74
N GLY A 202 -9.59 18.10 5.63
CA GLY A 202 -10.09 16.77 5.32
C GLY A 202 -9.00 15.72 5.20
N ALA A 203 -7.90 16.05 4.50
CA ALA A 203 -6.72 15.19 4.42
C ALA A 203 -6.14 14.95 5.83
N ALA A 204 -5.90 16.01 6.60
CA ALA A 204 -5.33 15.89 7.94
C ALA A 204 -6.22 15.09 8.91
N ILE A 205 -7.54 15.27 8.85
CA ILE A 205 -8.49 14.48 9.66
C ILE A 205 -8.51 13.02 9.18
N GLY A 206 -8.50 12.80 7.87
CA GLY A 206 -8.45 11.46 7.27
C GLY A 206 -7.24 10.66 7.73
N ASP A 207 -6.07 11.29 7.71
CA ASP A 207 -4.83 10.67 8.17
C ASP A 207 -4.87 10.37 9.67
N ARG A 208 -5.35 11.31 10.50
CA ARG A 208 -5.54 11.09 11.95
C ARG A 208 -6.52 9.96 12.29
N GLN A 209 -7.50 9.70 11.44
CA GLN A 209 -8.49 8.63 11.61
C GLN A 209 -8.09 7.31 10.93
N GLY A 210 -6.89 7.21 10.36
CA GLY A 210 -6.45 6.03 9.62
C GLY A 210 -7.25 5.76 8.33
N GLN A 211 -7.94 6.78 7.80
CA GLN A 211 -8.76 6.68 6.58
C GLN A 211 -7.97 7.01 5.31
N GLY A 212 -6.78 7.62 5.45
CA GLY A 212 -5.94 8.08 4.35
C GLY A 212 -6.72 8.94 3.35
N LEU A 213 -6.59 8.61 2.06
CA LEU A 213 -7.26 9.32 0.95
C LEU A 213 -8.78 9.43 1.08
N ARG A 214 -9.45 8.53 1.82
CA ARG A 214 -10.91 8.61 2.02
C ARG A 214 -11.33 9.88 2.76
N GLY A 215 -10.53 10.38 3.70
CA GLY A 215 -10.85 11.63 4.42
C GLY A 215 -10.77 12.84 3.51
N PHE A 216 -9.73 12.92 2.66
CA PHE A 216 -9.62 13.93 1.61
C PHE A 216 -10.85 13.89 0.69
N TYR A 217 -11.20 12.70 0.18
CA TYR A 217 -12.37 12.51 -0.67
C TYR A 217 -13.69 12.93 -0.03
N ALA A 218 -13.91 12.62 1.24
CA ALA A 218 -15.09 13.08 1.98
C ALA A 218 -15.14 14.61 2.07
N ALA A 219 -14.00 15.26 2.34
CA ALA A 219 -13.94 16.72 2.38
C ALA A 219 -14.17 17.39 1.02
N THR A 220 -13.86 16.72 -0.10
CA THR A 220 -14.22 17.24 -1.43
C THR A 220 -15.73 17.38 -1.62
N VAL A 221 -16.52 16.49 -1.03
CA VAL A 221 -17.99 16.58 -1.07
C VAL A 221 -18.45 17.83 -0.34
N ALA A 222 -18.03 17.99 0.92
CA ALA A 222 -18.41 19.14 1.74
C ALA A 222 -17.95 20.46 1.11
N GLY A 223 -16.69 20.53 0.67
CA GLY A 223 -16.12 21.72 0.05
C GLY A 223 -16.84 22.13 -1.24
N ARG A 224 -17.17 21.17 -2.12
CA ARG A 224 -17.89 21.46 -3.37
C ARG A 224 -19.34 21.91 -3.12
N LEU A 225 -20.02 21.32 -2.14
CA LEU A 225 -21.35 21.77 -1.74
C LEU A 225 -21.32 23.18 -1.14
N PHE A 226 -20.32 23.47 -0.30
CA PHE A 226 -20.09 24.82 0.21
C PHE A 226 -19.84 25.83 -0.91
N LEU A 227 -18.95 25.52 -1.85
CA LEU A 227 -18.66 26.37 -3.01
C LEU A 227 -19.92 26.64 -3.85
N ALA A 228 -20.69 25.59 -4.15
CA ALA A 228 -21.93 25.71 -4.90
C ALA A 228 -22.97 26.59 -4.19
N ALA A 229 -23.16 26.37 -2.88
CA ALA A 229 -24.09 27.15 -2.07
C ALA A 229 -23.68 28.62 -1.97
N ALA A 230 -22.39 28.91 -1.75
CA ALA A 230 -21.87 30.27 -1.67
C ALA A 230 -22.05 31.03 -3.00
N PHE A 231 -21.73 30.40 -4.13
CA PHE A 231 -21.94 31.03 -5.45
C PHE A 231 -23.42 31.29 -5.73
N ALA A 232 -24.30 30.32 -5.43
CA ALA A 232 -25.75 30.53 -5.55
C ALA A 232 -26.23 31.71 -4.69
N ALA A 233 -25.74 31.82 -3.45
CA ALA A 233 -26.07 32.93 -2.56
C ALA A 233 -25.57 34.28 -3.08
N PHE A 234 -24.33 34.36 -3.57
CA PHE A 234 -23.80 35.62 -4.11
C PHE A 234 -24.54 36.08 -5.37
N VAL A 235 -24.94 35.14 -6.23
CA VAL A 235 -25.78 35.44 -7.40
C VAL A 235 -27.16 35.91 -6.96
N ALA A 236 -27.79 35.21 -6.00
CA ALA A 236 -29.12 35.58 -5.49
C ALA A 236 -29.14 36.96 -4.83
N LEU A 237 -28.03 37.37 -4.20
CA LEU A 237 -27.84 38.69 -3.60
C LEU A 237 -27.41 39.76 -4.62
N GLY A 238 -27.33 39.43 -5.91
CA GLY A 238 -26.93 40.38 -6.98
C GLY A 238 -25.48 40.84 -6.90
N GLN A 239 -24.61 40.10 -6.20
CA GLN A 239 -23.22 40.52 -5.93
C GLN A 239 -22.27 40.13 -7.07
N VAL A 240 -22.62 39.11 -7.84
CA VAL A 240 -21.79 38.53 -8.92
C VAL A 240 -22.66 38.08 -10.09
N SER A 241 -22.02 37.81 -11.23
CA SER A 241 -22.72 37.38 -12.46
C SER A 241 -23.44 36.04 -12.30
N SER A 242 -24.62 35.93 -12.90
CA SER A 242 -25.43 34.70 -12.94
C SER A 242 -24.72 33.51 -13.61
N MET A 243 -23.68 33.77 -14.43
CA MET A 243 -22.85 32.72 -15.02
C MET A 243 -22.19 31.81 -13.96
N LEU A 244 -21.97 32.29 -12.73
CA LEU A 244 -21.44 31.47 -11.64
C LEU A 244 -22.37 30.33 -11.22
N LEU A 245 -23.67 30.39 -11.55
CA LEU A 245 -24.60 29.28 -11.31
C LEU A 245 -24.25 28.03 -12.12
N VAL A 246 -23.64 28.19 -13.30
CA VAL A 246 -23.13 27.05 -14.08
C VAL A 246 -22.05 26.33 -13.30
N LEU A 247 -21.09 27.09 -12.74
CA LEU A 247 -20.00 26.53 -11.94
C LEU A 247 -20.52 25.93 -10.63
N ALA A 248 -21.52 26.56 -9.99
CA ALA A 248 -22.19 26.01 -8.82
C ALA A 248 -22.85 24.65 -9.14
N GLY A 249 -23.57 24.55 -10.26
CA GLY A 249 -24.21 23.32 -10.72
C GLY A 249 -23.21 22.19 -10.98
N VAL A 250 -22.10 22.48 -11.68
CA VAL A 250 -21.02 21.51 -11.93
C VAL A 250 -20.42 21.00 -10.61
N ASN A 251 -20.20 21.88 -9.64
CA ASN A 251 -19.66 21.49 -8.34
C ASN A 251 -20.65 20.63 -7.52
N ALA A 252 -21.94 20.97 -7.53
CA ALA A 252 -22.98 20.18 -6.88
C ALA A 252 -23.09 18.76 -7.48
N LEU A 253 -23.09 18.65 -8.82
CA LEU A 253 -23.07 17.36 -9.52
C LEU A 253 -21.80 16.55 -9.20
N GLY A 254 -20.65 17.22 -9.20
CA GLY A 254 -19.38 16.60 -8.83
C GLY A 254 -19.36 16.08 -7.39
N ALA A 255 -19.95 16.84 -6.44
CA ALA A 255 -20.09 16.42 -5.05
C ALA A 255 -21.02 15.19 -4.92
N LEU A 256 -22.14 15.19 -5.64
CA LEU A 256 -23.07 14.06 -5.66
C LEU A 256 -22.41 12.79 -6.21
N ASN A 257 -21.68 12.90 -7.33
CA ASN A 257 -20.93 11.79 -7.91
C ASN A 257 -19.93 11.20 -6.92
N MET A 258 -19.17 12.07 -6.23
CA MET A 258 -18.19 11.64 -5.25
C MET A 258 -18.83 10.98 -4.01
N LEU A 259 -19.95 11.54 -3.53
CA LEU A 259 -20.72 10.96 -2.43
C LEU A 259 -21.26 9.57 -2.78
N MET A 260 -21.77 9.40 -4.00
CA MET A 260 -22.21 8.09 -4.49
C MET A 260 -21.06 7.09 -4.58
N ALA A 261 -19.88 7.52 -5.05
CA ALA A 261 -18.68 6.68 -5.11
C ALA A 261 -18.25 6.22 -3.71
N LEU A 262 -18.24 7.11 -2.72
CA LEU A 262 -17.89 6.77 -1.33
C LEU A 262 -18.89 5.82 -0.66
N ARG A 263 -20.16 5.83 -1.09
CA ARG A 263 -21.22 4.95 -0.55
C ARG A 263 -21.26 3.55 -1.18
N ARG A 264 -20.61 3.33 -2.32
CA ARG A 264 -20.53 1.99 -2.93
C ARG A 264 -19.61 1.11 -2.08
N LYS A 265 -20.19 0.25 -1.22
CA LYS A 265 -19.47 -0.89 -0.63
C LYS A 265 -18.87 -1.72 -1.77
N GLY A 266 -17.57 -1.99 -1.72
CA GLY A 266 -16.91 -2.88 -2.67
C GLY A 266 -17.66 -4.21 -2.69
N ARG A 267 -18.34 -4.51 -3.81
CA ARG A 267 -18.78 -5.89 -4.05
C ARG A 267 -17.51 -6.72 -4.16
N PRO A 268 -17.35 -7.81 -3.40
CA PRO A 268 -16.26 -8.75 -3.67
C PRO A 268 -16.41 -9.17 -5.14
N ARG A 269 -15.32 -9.04 -5.91
CA ARG A 269 -15.25 -9.63 -7.24
C ARG A 269 -15.25 -11.14 -7.01
N VAL A 270 -16.40 -11.76 -7.29
CA VAL A 270 -16.58 -13.21 -7.37
C VAL A 270 -15.86 -13.71 -8.61
#